data_AF-A0AAU0MTS8-F1
#
_entry.id   AF-A0AAU0MTS8-F1
#
_cell.length_a   1.000
_cell.length_b   1.000
_cell.length_c   1.000
_cell.angle_alpha   90.00
_cell.angle_beta   90.00
_cell.angle_gamma   90.00
#
_symmetry.space_group_name_H-M   'P 1'
#
loop_
_entity.id
_entity.type
_entity.pdbx_description
1 polymer ?
#
loop_
_entity_poly.entity_id
_entity_poly.type
_entity_poly.pdbx_seq_one_letter_code
_entity_poly.pdbx_strand_id
1 'polypeptide(L)'
;MFKRPPLSSANQLVNGSVALTLLFMAAACGNNTERPDTQPENGIETPEPYTEPTPITEGLVLPAVWTSRNLETPITSVAVAGGPGSTIAVSYSDGSMQLLNFEGERITDPSPLNVRQLGNGQYTLIAGTPLTVFPGIDIDGQLKAYLHGGALEAPLEYELSVETSGRIEGLCSGRPMDESDGVMRLAFWTVGAQSQLQSGRVVEIGDALVFLADEPVDAARPITACVLEPTGATVFAEPVTKAIGLERNGKQHIITLDTAGGVTLIGPEGENTPITLRDGISVRVPGNIESFAGTGDARGGGYPGGLIVLGGAISTSEHRAVLVDPSELTLAPLGVPIVSGQD
;
A
#
# COMPACT_ATOMS: atom_id res chain seq x y z
N MET A 1 17.44 -5.12 -32.53
CA MET A 1 17.95 -3.94 -31.79
C MET A 1 16.82 -2.92 -31.73
N PHE A 2 15.93 -3.09 -30.76
CA PHE A 2 14.79 -2.18 -30.56
C PHE A 2 15.31 -0.94 -29.81
N LYS A 3 15.10 0.24 -30.41
CA LYS A 3 15.47 1.51 -29.78
C LYS A 3 14.51 1.77 -28.62
N ARG A 4 15.06 1.95 -27.43
CA ARG A 4 14.34 2.41 -26.24
C ARG A 4 13.71 3.77 -26.54
N PRO A 5 12.43 4.01 -26.18
CA PRO A 5 11.80 5.29 -26.42
C PRO A 5 12.46 6.36 -25.51
N PRO A 6 12.92 7.49 -26.07
CA PRO A 6 13.48 8.56 -25.27
C PRO A 6 12.37 9.31 -24.52
N LEU A 7 12.56 9.52 -23.22
CA LEU A 7 11.76 10.44 -22.42
C LEU A 7 12.30 11.86 -22.65
N SER A 8 11.85 12.54 -23.71
CA SER A 8 12.18 13.95 -23.93
C SER A 8 10.93 14.83 -23.96
N SER A 9 11.00 15.91 -23.20
CA SER A 9 9.99 16.93 -22.95
C SER A 9 9.55 17.71 -24.19
N ALA A 10 8.23 17.90 -24.33
CA ALA A 10 7.67 19.01 -25.10
C ALA A 10 7.18 20.07 -24.10
N ASN A 11 8.02 21.08 -23.85
CA ASN A 11 7.68 22.26 -23.06
C ASN A 11 6.62 23.12 -23.77
N GLN A 12 5.61 23.59 -23.02
CA GLN A 12 5.32 25.02 -22.92
C GLN A 12 4.53 25.33 -21.64
N LEU A 13 5.19 26.02 -20.72
CA LEU A 13 4.62 26.67 -19.54
C LEU A 13 3.66 27.78 -19.99
N VAL A 14 2.43 27.78 -19.47
CA VAL A 14 1.59 28.99 -19.40
C VAL A 14 1.19 29.20 -17.94
N ASN A 15 1.64 30.32 -17.41
CA ASN A 15 1.32 30.84 -16.09
C ASN A 15 -0.20 30.94 -15.85
N GLY A 16 -0.64 30.51 -14.68
CA GLY A 16 -2.00 30.71 -14.19
C GLY A 16 -2.06 30.68 -12.66
N SER A 17 -1.51 31.73 -12.05
CA SER A 17 -1.56 32.03 -10.62
C SER A 17 -2.97 32.34 -10.11
N VAL A 18 -3.30 31.80 -8.93
CA VAL A 18 -4.12 32.38 -7.83
C VAL A 18 -5.61 32.71 -8.10
N ALA A 19 -6.50 31.98 -7.41
CA ALA A 19 -7.79 32.41 -6.84
C ALA A 19 -8.54 31.16 -6.33
N LEU A 20 -9.26 31.09 -5.21
CA LEU A 20 -9.52 31.97 -4.08
C LEU A 20 -10.19 31.07 -3.02
N THR A 21 -9.79 31.21 -1.76
CA THR A 21 -10.38 30.55 -0.59
C THR A 21 -11.75 31.17 -0.23
N LEU A 22 -12.59 30.38 0.46
CA LEU A 22 -13.69 30.75 1.40
C LEU A 22 -15.08 31.16 0.87
N LEU A 23 -16.01 30.21 0.78
CA LEU A 23 -17.47 30.39 0.92
C LEU A 23 -18.10 29.00 1.20
N PHE A 24 -18.88 28.64 2.22
CA PHE A 24 -19.53 29.30 3.36
C PHE A 24 -19.85 28.24 4.44
N MET A 25 -19.59 28.54 5.72
CA MET A 25 -20.32 27.96 6.85
C MET A 25 -21.59 28.77 7.09
N ALA A 26 -22.75 28.11 7.20
CA ALA A 26 -23.84 28.37 8.15
C ALA A 26 -25.17 27.78 7.67
N ALA A 27 -25.64 26.74 8.35
CA ALA A 27 -27.05 26.54 8.68
C ALA A 27 -27.14 25.48 9.80
N ALA A 28 -26.91 25.94 11.03
CA ALA A 28 -27.36 25.25 12.22
C ALA A 28 -28.81 25.70 12.54
N CYS A 29 -29.51 24.82 13.27
CA CYS A 29 -30.79 24.98 13.95
C CYS A 29 -32.06 24.56 13.20
N GLY A 30 -32.61 23.44 13.67
CA GLY A 30 -34.00 23.43 14.15
C GLY A 30 -34.88 22.30 13.61
N ASN A 31 -34.96 21.17 14.32
CA ASN A 31 -36.12 20.87 15.17
C ASN A 31 -36.06 19.43 15.72
N ASN A 32 -35.99 19.36 17.05
CA ASN A 32 -36.40 18.20 17.82
C ASN A 32 -37.86 17.88 17.48
N THR A 33 -38.09 16.68 16.96
CA THR A 33 -39.43 16.10 16.94
C THR A 33 -39.36 14.78 17.68
N GLU A 34 -39.78 14.85 18.93
CA GLU A 34 -40.06 13.71 19.78
C GLU A 34 -41.38 13.07 19.32
N ARG A 35 -41.40 11.74 19.15
CA ARG A 35 -42.62 10.95 18.96
C ARG A 35 -42.36 9.49 19.40
N PRO A 36 -43.40 8.76 19.80
CA PRO A 36 -43.64 8.39 21.19
C PRO A 36 -43.42 6.91 21.46
N ASP A 37 -43.37 6.60 22.75
CA ASP A 37 -43.38 5.25 23.32
C ASP A 37 -44.44 4.32 22.69
N THR A 38 -43.98 3.18 22.19
CA THR A 38 -44.81 1.96 22.06
C THR A 38 -44.18 0.87 22.91
N GLN A 39 -44.92 0.48 23.95
CA GLN A 39 -44.67 -0.64 24.87
C GLN A 39 -44.89 -1.99 24.14
N PRO A 40 -44.23 -3.09 24.55
CA PRO A 40 -43.98 -4.24 23.69
C PRO A 40 -45.10 -5.28 23.69
N GLU A 41 -45.32 -5.94 22.55
CA GLU A 41 -46.08 -7.19 22.47
C GLU A 41 -45.17 -8.40 22.72
N ASN A 42 -45.65 -9.27 23.61
CA ASN A 42 -45.02 -10.49 24.05
C ASN A 42 -44.95 -11.54 22.92
N GLY A 43 -43.74 -11.93 22.53
CA GLY A 43 -43.44 -13.19 21.87
C GLY A 43 -42.24 -13.81 22.56
N ILE A 44 -42.46 -14.83 23.40
CA ILE A 44 -41.40 -15.55 24.12
C ILE A 44 -40.73 -16.51 23.13
N GLU A 45 -39.63 -16.09 22.52
CA GLU A 45 -38.63 -17.01 22.00
C GLU A 45 -37.60 -17.28 23.10
N THR A 46 -37.31 -18.55 23.34
CA THR A 46 -36.37 -19.00 24.37
C THR A 46 -34.96 -18.52 23.97
N PRO A 47 -34.27 -17.69 24.76
CA PRO A 47 -32.92 -17.26 24.42
C PRO A 47 -31.99 -18.47 24.46
N GLU A 48 -31.20 -18.66 23.41
CA GLU A 48 -30.04 -19.54 23.48
C GLU A 48 -29.14 -19.09 24.65
N PRO A 49 -28.52 -20.02 25.40
CA PRO A 49 -27.70 -19.65 26.54
C PRO A 49 -26.58 -18.71 26.10
N TYR A 50 -26.59 -17.51 26.68
CA TYR A 50 -25.52 -16.53 26.56
C TYR A 50 -24.23 -17.19 27.04
N THR A 51 -23.38 -17.56 26.08
CA THR A 51 -21.97 -17.85 26.36
C THR A 51 -21.30 -16.48 26.45
N GLU A 52 -20.78 -16.13 27.63
CA GLU A 52 -19.85 -14.99 27.70
C GLU A 52 -18.77 -15.19 26.63
N PRO A 53 -18.56 -14.24 25.71
CA PRO A 53 -17.43 -14.34 24.81
C PRO A 53 -16.18 -14.41 25.68
N THR A 54 -15.39 -15.46 25.48
CA THR A 54 -14.04 -15.56 26.03
C THR A 54 -13.33 -14.24 25.78
N PRO A 55 -12.72 -13.58 26.77
CA PRO A 55 -12.02 -12.33 26.53
C PRO A 55 -10.90 -12.60 25.54
N ILE A 56 -11.09 -12.14 24.31
CA ILE A 56 -10.02 -11.98 23.35
C ILE A 56 -9.15 -10.91 23.98
N THR A 57 -7.89 -11.22 24.30
CA THR A 57 -6.92 -10.19 24.67
C THR A 57 -7.02 -9.10 23.61
N GLU A 58 -7.51 -7.90 23.96
CA GLU A 58 -7.85 -6.86 22.97
C GLU A 58 -6.62 -6.50 22.13
N GLY A 59 -6.56 -7.06 20.92
CA GLY A 59 -5.54 -6.72 19.93
C GLY A 59 -5.74 -5.30 19.42
N LEU A 60 -4.72 -4.77 18.76
CA LEU A 60 -4.83 -3.47 18.10
C LEU A 60 -5.93 -3.49 17.04
N VAL A 61 -6.78 -2.46 16.98
CA VAL A 61 -7.89 -2.41 16.02
C VAL A 61 -7.68 -1.28 15.03
N LEU A 62 -7.56 -1.60 13.74
CA LEU A 62 -7.44 -0.59 12.69
C LEU A 62 -8.75 -0.50 11.87
N PRO A 63 -9.37 0.69 11.77
CA PRO A 63 -10.63 0.84 11.04
C PRO A 63 -10.42 0.96 9.53
N ALA A 64 -11.24 0.23 8.76
CA ALA A 64 -11.45 0.51 7.35
C ALA A 64 -12.30 1.78 7.21
N VAL A 65 -11.74 2.78 6.52
CA VAL A 65 -12.32 4.13 6.43
C VAL A 65 -12.85 4.47 5.04
N TRP A 66 -12.35 3.81 3.99
CA TRP A 66 -12.79 4.06 2.63
C TRP A 66 -12.63 2.84 1.71
N THR A 67 -13.26 2.86 0.54
CA THR A 67 -13.10 1.80 -0.47
C THR A 67 -13.32 2.32 -1.89
N SER A 68 -12.63 1.71 -2.86
CA SER A 68 -12.82 2.00 -4.28
C SER A 68 -14.20 1.57 -4.78
N ARG A 69 -14.53 1.96 -6.02
CA ARG A 69 -15.58 1.26 -6.80
C ARG A 69 -15.19 -0.19 -7.11
N ASN A 70 -16.14 -1.02 -7.57
CA ASN A 70 -15.83 -2.41 -7.93
C ASN A 70 -14.79 -2.38 -9.04
N LEU A 71 -13.75 -3.19 -8.89
CA LEU A 71 -12.67 -3.27 -9.85
C LEU A 71 -12.86 -4.39 -10.88
N GLU A 72 -13.93 -5.19 -10.74
CA GLU A 72 -14.46 -6.19 -11.70
C GLU A 72 -13.55 -7.40 -11.96
N THR A 73 -12.23 -7.22 -11.92
CA THR A 73 -11.22 -8.27 -12.08
C THR A 73 -10.53 -8.56 -10.75
N PRO A 74 -10.21 -9.83 -10.44
CA PRO A 74 -9.46 -10.19 -9.23
C PRO A 74 -8.12 -9.46 -9.15
N ILE A 75 -7.82 -8.93 -7.96
CA ILE A 75 -6.60 -8.18 -7.65
C ILE A 75 -5.48 -9.16 -7.31
N THR A 76 -4.29 -8.93 -7.88
CA THR A 76 -3.08 -9.71 -7.58
C THR A 76 -2.11 -8.94 -6.68
N SER A 77 -1.98 -7.63 -6.88
CA SER A 77 -1.10 -6.79 -6.06
C SER A 77 -1.61 -5.36 -5.98
N VAL A 78 -1.47 -4.76 -4.81
CA VAL A 78 -1.63 -3.31 -4.60
C VAL A 78 -0.30 -2.68 -4.20
N ALA A 79 -0.13 -1.40 -4.52
CA ALA A 79 1.00 -0.60 -4.08
C ALA A 79 0.56 0.85 -3.85
N VAL A 80 1.24 1.56 -2.96
CA VAL A 80 0.98 2.99 -2.71
C VAL A 80 2.20 3.83 -3.04
N ALA A 81 1.96 4.98 -3.65
CA ALA A 81 2.96 6.02 -3.82
C ALA A 81 2.44 7.33 -3.23
N GLY A 82 3.29 7.95 -2.41
CA GLY A 82 3.03 9.29 -1.89
C GLY A 82 3.53 10.39 -2.82
N GLY A 83 3.06 11.62 -2.58
CA GLY A 83 3.43 12.81 -3.35
C GLY A 83 2.19 13.61 -3.77
N PRO A 84 2.37 14.66 -4.58
CA PRO A 84 1.25 15.35 -5.22
C PRO A 84 0.38 14.35 -5.98
N GLY A 85 -0.90 14.25 -5.61
CA GLY A 85 -1.86 13.37 -6.26
C GLY A 85 -1.91 11.91 -5.76
N SER A 86 -1.14 11.54 -4.73
CA SER A 86 -1.25 10.31 -3.91
C SER A 86 -1.96 9.13 -4.62
N THR A 87 -1.19 8.16 -5.09
CA THR A 87 -1.69 7.16 -6.05
C THR A 87 -1.63 5.74 -5.48
N ILE A 88 -2.67 4.97 -5.75
CA ILE A 88 -2.75 3.53 -5.53
C ILE A 88 -2.59 2.85 -6.88
N ALA A 89 -1.61 1.96 -7.00
CA ALA A 89 -1.50 1.07 -8.14
C ALA A 89 -2.17 -0.27 -7.81
N VAL A 90 -3.02 -0.75 -8.71
CA VAL A 90 -3.67 -2.05 -8.61
C VAL A 90 -3.30 -2.86 -9.84
N SER A 91 -2.78 -4.07 -9.63
CA SER A 91 -2.58 -5.07 -10.69
C SER A 91 -3.59 -6.20 -10.55
N TYR A 92 -4.00 -6.73 -11.69
CA TYR A 92 -5.06 -7.71 -11.79
C TYR A 92 -4.55 -9.09 -12.23
N SER A 93 -5.40 -10.10 -12.05
CA SER A 93 -5.09 -11.49 -12.43
C SER A 93 -4.88 -11.70 -13.94
N ASP A 94 -5.36 -10.79 -14.78
CA ASP A 94 -5.12 -10.78 -16.23
C ASP A 94 -3.82 -10.07 -16.63
N GLY A 95 -3.04 -9.59 -15.65
CA GLY A 95 -1.79 -8.85 -15.86
C GLY A 95 -1.99 -7.37 -16.18
N SER A 96 -3.22 -6.87 -16.22
CA SER A 96 -3.44 -5.43 -16.39
C SER A 96 -3.16 -4.64 -15.10
N MET A 97 -2.92 -3.35 -15.24
CA MET A 97 -2.68 -2.43 -14.13
C MET A 97 -3.51 -1.15 -14.30
N GLN A 98 -4.10 -0.69 -13.19
CA GLN A 98 -4.86 0.56 -13.12
C GLN A 98 -4.36 1.41 -11.95
N LEU A 99 -4.46 2.73 -12.09
CA LEU A 99 -4.17 3.69 -11.02
C LEU A 99 -5.46 4.26 -10.45
N LEU A 100 -5.50 4.38 -9.13
CA LEU A 100 -6.56 5.03 -8.36
C LEU A 100 -5.98 6.18 -7.53
N ASN A 101 -6.78 7.20 -7.23
CA ASN A 101 -6.45 8.18 -6.19
C ASN A 101 -6.79 7.63 -4.79
N PHE A 102 -6.49 8.41 -3.74
CA PHE A 102 -6.76 8.01 -2.36
C PHE A 102 -8.24 8.15 -1.97
N GLU A 103 -9.06 8.68 -2.86
CA GLU A 103 -10.52 8.64 -2.82
C GLU A 103 -11.09 7.40 -3.54
N GLY A 104 -10.22 6.48 -3.99
CA GLY A 104 -10.61 5.22 -4.64
C GLY A 104 -11.24 5.41 -6.03
N GLU A 105 -11.07 6.59 -6.63
CA GLU A 105 -11.49 6.92 -7.99
C GLU A 105 -10.42 6.52 -8.98
N ARG A 106 -10.85 6.06 -10.15
CA ARG A 106 -9.96 5.62 -11.25
C ARG A 106 -9.28 6.85 -11.87
N ILE A 107 -7.95 6.85 -11.90
CA ILE A 107 -7.13 7.84 -12.60
C ILE A 107 -6.92 7.40 -14.06
N THR A 108 -6.72 6.10 -14.28
CA THR A 108 -6.50 5.52 -15.61
C THR A 108 -7.51 4.41 -15.88
N ASP A 109 -7.67 4.00 -17.13
CA ASP A 109 -8.24 2.70 -17.47
C ASP A 109 -7.22 1.57 -17.19
N PRO A 110 -7.64 0.29 -17.11
CA PRO A 110 -6.72 -0.83 -16.99
C PRO A 110 -5.83 -0.97 -18.24
N SER A 111 -4.51 -0.95 -18.03
CA SER A 111 -3.50 -1.08 -19.08
C SER A 111 -2.88 -2.49 -19.08
N PRO A 112 -2.76 -3.18 -20.23
CA PRO A 112 -2.23 -4.54 -20.31
C PRO A 112 -0.69 -4.55 -20.23
N LEU A 113 -0.15 -4.41 -19.03
CA LEU A 113 1.30 -4.28 -18.76
C LEU A 113 1.94 -5.57 -18.22
N ASN A 114 1.22 -6.69 -18.25
CA ASN A 114 1.68 -8.00 -17.77
C ASN A 114 2.23 -7.96 -16.33
N VAL A 115 1.62 -7.18 -15.43
CA VAL A 115 2.09 -7.00 -14.06
C VAL A 115 1.68 -8.19 -13.20
N ARG A 116 2.65 -8.79 -12.51
CA ARG A 116 2.41 -9.86 -11.51
C ARG A 116 2.45 -9.35 -10.08
N GLN A 117 3.39 -8.46 -9.77
CA GLN A 117 3.57 -7.91 -8.43
C GLN A 117 4.04 -6.46 -8.49
N LEU A 118 3.61 -5.64 -7.53
CA LEU A 118 4.02 -4.26 -7.36
C LEU A 118 4.69 -4.07 -5.99
N GLY A 119 5.65 -3.15 -5.92
CA GLY A 119 6.15 -2.55 -4.69
C GLY A 119 5.64 -1.13 -4.55
N ASN A 120 5.71 -0.57 -3.34
CA ASN A 120 5.37 0.82 -3.08
C ASN A 120 6.17 1.78 -3.98
N GLY A 121 5.50 2.78 -4.52
CA GLY A 121 6.07 3.70 -5.48
C GLY A 121 6.61 4.99 -4.86
N GLN A 122 7.32 5.76 -5.67
CA GLN A 122 7.85 7.07 -5.32
C GLN A 122 7.42 8.11 -6.36
N TYR A 123 6.97 9.27 -5.88
CA TYR A 123 6.86 10.45 -6.72
C TYR A 123 8.21 11.16 -6.77
N THR A 124 8.70 11.45 -7.97
CA THR A 124 9.97 12.12 -8.19
C THR A 124 9.98 12.91 -9.50
N LEU A 125 11.05 13.66 -9.75
CA LEU A 125 11.34 14.27 -11.04
C LEU A 125 12.36 13.40 -11.77
N ILE A 126 12.00 12.89 -12.95
CA ILE A 126 12.92 12.20 -13.86
C ILE A 126 13.08 13.06 -15.10
N ALA A 127 14.32 13.46 -15.42
CA ALA A 127 14.60 14.42 -16.48
C ALA A 127 13.71 15.69 -16.42
N GLY A 128 13.40 16.14 -15.20
CA GLY A 128 12.53 17.30 -14.94
C GLY A 128 11.02 17.06 -15.12
N THR A 129 10.60 15.83 -15.42
CA THR A 129 9.18 15.46 -15.53
C THR A 129 8.68 14.86 -14.21
N PRO A 130 7.57 15.36 -13.64
CA PRO A 130 6.97 14.79 -12.43
C PRO A 130 6.33 13.45 -12.75
N LEU A 131 6.89 12.39 -12.19
CA LEU A 131 6.45 11.01 -12.40
C LEU A 131 6.29 10.30 -11.06
N THR A 132 5.27 9.45 -10.99
CA THR A 132 5.14 8.39 -10.00
C THR A 132 5.71 7.11 -10.60
N VAL A 133 6.65 6.51 -9.89
CA VAL A 133 7.35 5.28 -10.29
C VAL A 133 6.95 4.17 -9.34
N PHE A 134 6.45 3.05 -9.87
CA PHE A 134 6.21 1.83 -9.09
C PHE A 134 7.18 0.75 -9.57
N PRO A 135 8.03 0.19 -8.69
CA PRO A 135 8.77 -1.02 -9.04
C PRO A 135 7.81 -2.20 -9.07
N GLY A 136 8.10 -3.17 -9.94
CA GLY A 136 7.28 -4.36 -10.02
C GLY A 136 7.95 -5.51 -10.74
N ILE A 137 7.24 -6.63 -10.79
CA ILE A 137 7.64 -7.85 -11.46
C ILE A 137 6.57 -8.16 -12.50
N ASP A 138 6.99 -8.46 -13.72
CA ASP A 138 6.07 -8.93 -14.75
C ASP A 138 5.73 -10.43 -14.59
N ILE A 139 4.83 -10.94 -15.43
CA ILE A 139 4.45 -12.36 -15.46
C ILE A 139 5.61 -13.30 -15.76
N ASP A 140 6.66 -12.81 -16.43
CA ASP A 140 7.85 -13.59 -16.80
C ASP A 140 8.92 -13.58 -15.70
N GLY A 141 8.71 -12.83 -14.62
CA GLY A 141 9.63 -12.74 -13.49
C GLY A 141 10.78 -11.75 -13.72
N GLN A 142 10.60 -10.76 -14.60
CA GLN A 142 11.57 -9.70 -14.85
C GLN A 142 11.27 -8.45 -14.03
N LEU A 143 12.32 -7.72 -13.68
CA LEU A 143 12.19 -6.47 -12.94
C LEU A 143 11.77 -5.32 -13.86
N LYS A 144 10.72 -4.61 -13.47
CA LYS A 144 10.16 -3.46 -14.21
C LYS A 144 9.97 -2.26 -13.30
N ALA A 145 9.92 -1.09 -13.92
CA ALA A 145 9.38 0.14 -13.35
C ALA A 145 8.16 0.57 -14.17
N TYR A 146 7.05 0.85 -13.50
CA TYR A 146 5.84 1.38 -14.10
C TYR A 146 5.73 2.86 -13.79
N LEU A 147 5.73 3.69 -14.84
CA LEU A 147 5.85 5.14 -14.77
C LEU A 147 4.51 5.79 -15.14
N HIS A 148 4.05 6.75 -14.35
CA HIS A 148 2.86 7.53 -14.68
C HIS A 148 2.99 8.99 -14.22
N GLY A 149 2.40 9.91 -14.96
CA GLY A 149 2.47 11.35 -14.69
C GLY A 149 2.93 12.15 -15.91
N GLY A 150 3.11 13.46 -15.73
CA GLY A 150 3.42 14.38 -16.81
C GLY A 150 2.35 14.36 -17.90
N ALA A 151 2.73 14.03 -19.13
CA ALA A 151 1.84 13.95 -20.30
C ALA A 151 1.35 12.54 -20.62
N LEU A 152 1.63 11.55 -19.75
CA LEU A 152 1.22 10.16 -19.98
C LEU A 152 -0.25 9.98 -19.61
N GLU A 153 -1.07 9.56 -20.59
CA GLU A 153 -2.48 9.22 -20.36
C GLU A 153 -2.67 7.84 -19.68
N ALA A 154 -1.68 6.97 -19.82
CA ALA A 154 -1.66 5.62 -19.27
C ALA A 154 -0.27 5.29 -18.71
N PRO A 155 -0.14 4.35 -17.76
CA PRO A 155 1.16 3.98 -17.22
C PRO A 155 2.05 3.35 -18.31
N LEU A 156 3.33 3.69 -18.27
CA LEU A 156 4.36 3.19 -19.17
C LEU A 156 5.22 2.15 -18.44
N GLU A 157 5.47 1.01 -19.09
CA GLU A 157 6.45 0.03 -18.60
C GLU A 157 7.87 0.43 -19.02
N TYR A 158 8.82 0.33 -18.08
CA TYR A 158 10.24 0.53 -18.28
C TYR A 158 11.02 -0.66 -17.71
N GLU A 159 11.94 -1.23 -18.49
CA GLU A 159 12.75 -2.37 -18.08
C GLU A 159 13.91 -1.96 -17.18
N LEU A 160 14.00 -2.56 -15.99
CA LEU A 160 15.15 -2.40 -15.10
C LEU A 160 16.10 -3.60 -15.32
N SER A 161 17.09 -3.42 -16.19
CA SER A 161 18.05 -4.50 -16.50
C SER A 161 18.82 -4.92 -15.24
N VAL A 162 18.67 -6.19 -14.87
CA VAL A 162 19.35 -6.81 -13.73
C VAL A 162 19.91 -8.17 -14.12
N GLU A 163 21.14 -8.45 -13.69
CA GLU A 163 21.75 -9.77 -13.85
C GLU A 163 21.26 -10.67 -12.71
N THR A 164 20.49 -11.70 -13.04
CA THR A 164 19.87 -12.58 -12.03
C THR A 164 20.07 -14.05 -12.37
N SER A 165 20.12 -14.90 -11.34
CA SER A 165 20.27 -16.36 -11.49
C SER A 165 18.96 -17.08 -11.85
N GLY A 166 17.85 -16.35 -12.00
CA GLY A 166 16.53 -16.90 -12.30
C GLY A 166 15.43 -15.85 -12.22
N ARG A 167 14.18 -16.29 -12.37
CA ARG A 167 13.00 -15.41 -12.26
C ARG A 167 12.91 -14.79 -10.87
N ILE A 168 12.64 -13.49 -10.83
CA ILE A 168 12.38 -12.76 -9.59
C ILE A 168 11.04 -13.23 -9.03
N GLU A 169 11.04 -13.61 -7.76
CA GLU A 169 9.89 -14.22 -7.10
C GLU A 169 9.09 -13.17 -6.33
N GLY A 170 9.77 -12.28 -5.61
CA GLY A 170 9.17 -11.14 -4.94
C GLY A 170 10.13 -9.96 -4.77
N LEU A 171 9.60 -8.81 -4.36
CA LEU A 171 10.34 -7.59 -4.10
C LEU A 171 9.72 -6.77 -2.98
N CYS A 172 10.51 -5.85 -2.43
CA CYS A 172 10.06 -4.74 -1.60
C CYS A 172 10.81 -3.47 -2.00
N SER A 173 10.20 -2.31 -1.75
CA SER A 173 10.76 -1.01 -2.09
C SER A 173 10.78 -0.09 -0.88
N GLY A 174 11.74 0.82 -0.90
CA GLY A 174 11.94 1.84 0.12
C GLY A 174 12.13 3.21 -0.52
N ARG A 175 11.99 4.25 0.30
CA ARG A 175 12.31 5.61 -0.14
C ARG A 175 13.83 5.77 -0.31
N PRO A 176 14.26 6.72 -1.17
CA PRO A 176 15.62 7.23 -1.11
C PRO A 176 15.96 7.70 0.31
N MET A 177 17.18 7.45 0.78
CA MET A 177 17.64 7.98 2.08
C MET A 177 17.81 9.50 2.06
N ASP A 178 18.24 10.03 0.92
CA ASP A 178 18.41 11.45 0.65
C ASP A 178 18.29 11.72 -0.86
N GLU A 179 18.43 12.97 -1.27
CA GLU A 179 18.32 13.39 -2.69
C GLU A 179 19.40 12.80 -3.60
N SER A 180 20.51 12.30 -3.05
CA SER A 180 21.61 11.69 -3.80
C SER A 180 21.46 10.17 -3.98
N ASP A 181 20.49 9.57 -3.28
CA ASP A 181 20.26 8.12 -3.28
C ASP A 181 19.45 7.64 -4.52
N GLY A 182 18.99 8.58 -5.33
CA GLY A 182 18.32 8.31 -6.60
C GLY A 182 16.80 8.33 -6.50
N VAL A 183 16.14 7.50 -7.32
CA VAL A 183 14.68 7.47 -7.47
C VAL A 183 14.02 6.68 -6.34
N MET A 184 14.56 5.51 -6.00
CA MET A 184 14.05 4.64 -4.94
C MET A 184 15.06 3.57 -4.57
N ARG A 185 14.87 2.98 -3.38
CA ARG A 185 15.56 1.76 -2.97
C ARG A 185 14.69 0.55 -3.29
N LEU A 186 15.34 -0.55 -3.65
CA LEU A 186 14.67 -1.75 -4.12
C LEU A 186 15.44 -2.99 -3.70
N ALA A 187 14.72 -4.01 -3.26
CA ALA A 187 15.29 -5.31 -2.95
C ALA A 187 14.39 -6.42 -3.49
N PHE A 188 15.00 -7.51 -3.94
CA PHE A 188 14.31 -8.65 -4.53
C PHE A 188 15.03 -9.96 -4.26
N TRP A 189 14.31 -11.07 -4.41
CA TRP A 189 14.87 -12.42 -4.37
C TRP A 189 14.37 -13.24 -5.57
N THR A 190 15.07 -14.32 -5.88
CA THR A 190 14.80 -15.13 -7.08
C THR A 190 14.54 -16.57 -6.74
N VAL A 191 13.88 -17.29 -7.64
CA VAL A 191 13.69 -18.75 -7.53
C VAL A 191 15.03 -19.50 -7.47
N GLY A 192 16.07 -18.97 -8.13
CA GLY A 192 17.41 -19.56 -8.13
C GLY A 192 18.21 -19.32 -6.84
N ALA A 193 17.81 -18.33 -6.03
CA ALA A 193 18.49 -17.92 -4.81
C ALA A 193 17.48 -17.41 -3.77
N GLN A 194 16.56 -18.26 -3.34
CA GLN A 194 15.42 -17.86 -2.50
C GLN A 194 15.80 -17.36 -1.10
N SER A 195 16.99 -17.72 -0.61
CA SER A 195 17.52 -17.24 0.67
C SER A 195 18.50 -16.09 0.52
N GLN A 196 18.56 -15.43 -0.65
CA GLN A 196 19.41 -14.25 -0.87
C GLN A 196 18.57 -13.06 -1.27
N LEU A 197 18.74 -11.96 -0.55
CA LEU A 197 18.13 -10.68 -0.86
C LEU A 197 19.13 -9.82 -1.62
N GLN A 198 18.87 -9.59 -2.91
CA GLN A 198 19.59 -8.60 -3.69
C GLN A 198 18.99 -7.22 -3.43
N SER A 199 19.73 -6.35 -2.77
CA SER A 199 19.34 -4.94 -2.54
C SER A 199 20.04 -4.01 -3.53
N GLY A 200 19.54 -2.78 -3.63
CA GLY A 200 20.14 -1.75 -4.46
C GLY A 200 19.26 -0.52 -4.56
N ARG A 201 19.60 0.34 -5.52
CA ARG A 201 18.90 1.59 -5.79
C ARG A 201 18.64 1.77 -7.27
N VAL A 202 17.48 2.33 -7.59
CA VAL A 202 17.14 2.77 -8.94
C VAL A 202 17.60 4.22 -9.08
N VAL A 203 18.46 4.49 -10.05
CA VAL A 203 19.02 5.82 -10.30
C VAL A 203 18.77 6.24 -11.75
N GLU A 204 18.77 7.55 -11.99
CA GLU A 204 18.78 8.13 -13.32
C GLU A 204 20.24 8.30 -13.78
N ILE A 205 20.61 7.65 -14.89
CA ILE A 205 21.91 7.82 -15.54
C ILE A 205 21.66 8.20 -17.00
N GLY A 206 21.91 9.47 -17.32
CA GLY A 206 21.59 10.01 -18.64
C GLY A 206 20.07 10.04 -18.85
N ASP A 207 19.58 9.28 -19.83
CA ASP A 207 18.17 9.16 -20.19
C ASP A 207 17.54 7.82 -19.75
N ALA A 208 18.25 7.07 -18.90
CA ALA A 208 17.87 5.73 -18.48
C ALA A 208 17.73 5.61 -16.97
N LEU A 209 16.71 4.85 -16.53
CA LEU A 209 16.68 4.29 -15.18
C LEU A 209 17.53 3.03 -15.14
N VAL A 210 18.39 2.92 -14.12
CA VAL A 210 19.31 1.81 -13.92
C VAL A 210 19.21 1.33 -12.48
N PHE A 211 19.15 0.01 -12.28
CA PHE A 211 19.31 -0.59 -10.97
C PHE A 211 20.80 -0.78 -10.68
N LEU A 212 21.27 -0.14 -9.61
CA LEU A 212 22.61 -0.36 -9.07
C LEU A 212 22.51 -1.29 -7.88
N ALA A 213 23.04 -2.49 -8.06
CA ALA A 213 23.05 -3.55 -7.05
C ALA A 213 24.05 -3.26 -5.93
N ASP A 214 23.62 -3.50 -4.69
CA ASP A 214 24.49 -3.60 -3.51
C ASP A 214 24.96 -5.04 -3.30
N GLU A 215 25.74 -5.29 -2.25
CA GLU A 215 26.10 -6.65 -1.85
C GLU A 215 24.84 -7.43 -1.39
N PRO A 216 24.62 -8.66 -1.89
CA PRO A 216 23.50 -9.50 -1.45
C PRO A 216 23.59 -9.84 0.03
N VAL A 217 22.43 -9.97 0.68
CA VAL A 217 22.33 -10.40 2.08
C VAL A 217 21.74 -11.81 2.15
N ASP A 218 22.42 -12.71 2.85
CA ASP A 218 21.94 -14.08 3.11
C ASP A 218 20.88 -14.09 4.22
N ALA A 219 19.82 -14.85 4.00
CA ALA A 219 18.78 -15.15 4.97
C ALA A 219 18.89 -16.61 5.43
N ALA A 220 18.49 -16.89 6.67
CA ALA A 220 18.51 -18.25 7.21
C ALA A 220 17.46 -19.20 6.59
N ARG A 221 16.40 -18.64 5.98
CA ARG A 221 15.29 -19.37 5.37
C ARG A 221 14.90 -18.72 4.04
N PRO A 222 14.22 -19.46 3.13
CA PRO A 222 13.65 -18.89 1.92
C PRO A 222 12.76 -17.67 2.23
N ILE A 223 12.99 -16.58 1.51
CA ILE A 223 12.32 -15.31 1.70
C ILE A 223 10.93 -15.38 1.05
N THR A 224 9.92 -14.93 1.77
CA THR A 224 8.53 -14.81 1.30
C THR A 224 8.04 -13.37 1.28
N ALA A 225 8.60 -12.51 2.13
CA ALA A 225 8.34 -11.08 2.14
C ALA A 225 9.58 -10.32 2.65
N CYS A 226 9.66 -9.04 2.32
CA CYS A 226 10.66 -8.14 2.90
C CYS A 226 10.09 -6.74 3.14
N VAL A 227 10.74 -6.01 4.03
CA VAL A 227 10.54 -4.58 4.24
C VAL A 227 11.90 -3.92 4.16
N LEU A 228 12.04 -2.91 3.30
CA LEU A 228 13.22 -2.07 3.26
C LEU A 228 13.11 -0.94 4.27
N GLU A 229 14.10 -0.85 5.14
CA GLU A 229 14.24 0.16 6.19
C GLU A 229 15.40 1.09 5.84
N PRO A 230 15.47 2.33 6.38
CA PRO A 230 16.53 3.27 6.04
C PRO A 230 17.95 2.68 6.12
N THR A 231 18.23 1.84 7.12
CA THR A 231 19.57 1.27 7.36
C THR A 231 19.71 -0.22 7.02
N GLY A 232 18.72 -0.84 6.40
CA GLY A 232 18.77 -2.28 6.11
C GLY A 232 17.50 -2.86 5.49
N ALA A 233 17.36 -4.16 5.58
CA ALA A 233 16.17 -4.89 5.17
C ALA A 233 15.80 -5.91 6.24
N THR A 234 14.51 -5.99 6.56
CA THR A 234 13.97 -7.09 7.35
C THR A 234 13.31 -8.09 6.38
N VAL A 235 13.72 -9.36 6.47
CA VAL A 235 13.21 -10.45 5.65
C VAL A 235 12.34 -11.38 6.47
N PHE A 236 11.30 -11.91 5.83
CA PHE A 236 10.37 -12.85 6.41
C PHE A 236 10.36 -14.14 5.61
N ALA A 237 9.99 -15.22 6.29
CA ALA A 237 9.73 -16.53 5.71
C ALA A 237 8.36 -17.01 6.18
N GLU A 238 7.94 -18.18 5.71
CA GLU A 238 6.68 -18.79 6.15
C GLU A 238 6.52 -18.79 7.70
N PRO A 239 5.31 -18.47 8.20
CA PRO A 239 4.04 -18.35 7.46
C PRO A 239 3.74 -16.95 6.88
N VAL A 240 4.63 -15.98 7.03
CA VAL A 240 4.41 -14.62 6.49
C VAL A 240 4.42 -14.67 4.97
N THR A 241 3.46 -14.03 4.31
CA THR A 241 3.34 -13.98 2.85
C THR A 241 3.63 -12.58 2.29
N LYS A 242 3.35 -11.55 3.09
CA LYS A 242 3.50 -10.15 2.72
C LYS A 242 3.84 -9.33 3.97
N ALA A 243 4.57 -8.23 3.79
CA ALA A 243 4.94 -7.33 4.88
C ALA A 243 5.01 -5.89 4.36
N ILE A 244 4.63 -4.93 5.21
CA ILE A 244 4.69 -3.50 4.91
C ILE A 244 5.38 -2.75 6.04
N GLY A 245 6.10 -1.68 5.69
CA GLY A 245 6.66 -0.72 6.62
C GLY A 245 5.87 0.58 6.61
N LEU A 246 5.36 0.99 7.78
CA LEU A 246 4.77 2.30 8.00
C LEU A 246 5.78 3.18 8.71
N GLU A 247 6.55 3.92 7.91
CA GLU A 247 7.49 4.90 8.43
C GLU A 247 6.78 6.24 8.70
N ARG A 248 7.05 6.81 9.88
CA ARG A 248 6.69 8.18 10.24
C ARG A 248 7.67 8.78 11.25
N ASN A 249 8.15 10.00 11.01
CA ASN A 249 9.03 10.72 11.93
C ASN A 249 10.25 9.89 12.38
N GLY A 250 10.83 9.09 11.48
CA GLY A 250 11.97 8.21 11.76
C GLY A 250 11.64 6.96 12.59
N LYS A 251 10.36 6.70 12.89
CA LYS A 251 9.89 5.44 13.46
C LYS A 251 9.30 4.57 12.36
N GLN A 252 9.58 3.27 12.44
CA GLN A 252 9.07 2.28 11.51
C GLN A 252 8.19 1.27 12.24
N HIS A 253 6.97 1.09 11.76
CA HIS A 253 6.07 0.02 12.21
C HIS A 253 5.98 -1.03 11.12
N ILE A 254 6.28 -2.27 11.44
CA ILE A 254 6.22 -3.37 10.47
C ILE A 254 4.93 -4.16 10.72
N ILE A 255 4.15 -4.34 9.66
CA ILE A 255 2.93 -5.14 9.69
C ILE A 255 3.08 -6.29 8.71
N THR A 256 2.74 -7.49 9.14
CA THR A 256 2.79 -8.71 8.33
C THR A 256 1.39 -9.25 8.08
N LEU A 257 1.26 -9.98 6.96
CA LEU A 257 0.11 -10.80 6.61
C LEU A 257 0.60 -12.24 6.49
N ASP A 258 -0.10 -13.18 7.12
CA ASP A 258 0.20 -14.61 7.03
C ASP A 258 -0.70 -15.34 6.02
N THR A 259 -0.44 -16.62 5.80
CA THR A 259 -1.22 -17.49 4.89
C THR A 259 -2.67 -17.74 5.35
N ALA A 260 -3.00 -17.47 6.61
CA ALA A 260 -4.35 -17.59 7.16
C ALA A 260 -5.14 -16.28 7.09
N GLY A 261 -4.55 -15.20 6.55
CA GLY A 261 -5.15 -13.87 6.52
C GLY A 261 -4.96 -13.07 7.82
N GLY A 262 -4.17 -13.58 8.76
CA GLY A 262 -3.85 -12.91 10.02
C GLY A 262 -2.94 -11.71 9.78
N VAL A 263 -3.31 -10.56 10.36
CA VAL A 263 -2.50 -9.33 10.31
C VAL A 263 -1.85 -9.11 11.66
N THR A 264 -0.53 -8.87 11.67
CA THR A 264 0.25 -8.76 12.92
C THR A 264 1.19 -7.55 12.87
N LEU A 265 1.24 -6.78 13.94
CA LEU A 265 2.29 -5.78 14.19
C LEU A 265 3.51 -6.48 14.78
N ILE A 266 4.68 -6.24 14.20
CA ILE A 266 5.97 -6.64 14.77
C ILE A 266 6.50 -5.48 15.60
N GLY A 267 6.66 -5.72 16.90
CA GLY A 267 7.26 -4.75 17.82
C GLY A 267 8.79 -4.76 17.78
N PRO A 268 9.44 -3.76 18.40
CA PRO A 268 10.88 -3.56 18.33
C PRO A 268 11.73 -4.73 18.85
N GLU A 269 11.20 -5.55 19.75
CA GLU A 269 11.90 -6.73 20.30
C GLU A 269 11.46 -8.04 19.61
N GLY A 270 10.68 -7.93 18.52
CA GLY A 270 10.13 -9.07 17.79
C GLY A 270 8.84 -9.62 18.38
N GLU A 271 8.21 -8.89 19.31
CA GLU A 271 6.89 -9.24 19.82
C GLU A 271 5.81 -9.10 18.74
N ASN A 272 4.88 -10.05 18.72
CA ASN A 272 3.80 -10.09 17.74
C ASN A 272 2.50 -9.64 18.39
N THR A 273 1.93 -8.53 17.92
CA THR A 273 0.62 -8.03 18.36
C THR A 273 -0.40 -8.24 17.25
N PRO A 274 -1.44 -9.07 17.45
CA PRO A 274 -2.50 -9.24 16.47
C PRO A 274 -3.20 -7.91 16.16
N ILE A 275 -3.49 -7.69 14.87
CA ILE A 275 -4.27 -6.56 14.38
C ILE A 275 -5.64 -7.07 13.92
N THR A 276 -6.69 -6.48 14.49
CA THR A 276 -8.05 -6.65 13.99
C THR A 276 -8.38 -5.54 13.00
N LEU A 277 -8.68 -5.90 11.76
CA LEU A 277 -9.20 -4.96 10.76
C LEU A 277 -10.72 -4.85 10.94
N ARG A 278 -11.20 -3.67 11.32
CA ARG A 278 -12.61 -3.44 11.61
C ARG A 278 -13.33 -2.82 10.43
N ASP A 279 -14.50 -3.35 10.10
CA ASP A 279 -15.41 -2.75 9.12
C ASP A 279 -15.76 -1.30 9.48
N GLY A 280 -15.91 -0.49 8.44
CA GLY A 280 -16.48 0.84 8.56
C GLY A 280 -18.01 0.82 8.50
N ILE A 281 -18.63 1.98 8.66
CA ILE A 281 -20.10 2.12 8.54
C ILE A 281 -20.58 1.65 7.16
N SER A 282 -19.89 2.10 6.10
CA SER A 282 -20.18 1.79 4.69
C SER A 282 -19.10 0.98 4.00
N VAL A 283 -18.09 0.54 4.74
CA VAL A 283 -16.89 -0.13 4.21
C VAL A 283 -16.80 -1.52 4.83
N ARG A 284 -16.47 -2.51 4.00
CA ARG A 284 -16.22 -3.89 4.43
C ARG A 284 -14.78 -4.24 4.16
N VAL A 285 -14.12 -4.85 5.12
CA VAL A 285 -12.80 -5.45 4.96
C VAL A 285 -12.94 -6.71 4.10
N PRO A 286 -12.01 -6.98 3.16
CA PRO A 286 -12.05 -8.23 2.40
C PRO A 286 -11.92 -9.44 3.30
N GLY A 287 -12.78 -10.45 3.08
CA GLY A 287 -12.69 -11.72 3.81
C GLY A 287 -11.42 -12.51 3.46
N ASN A 288 -10.89 -12.29 2.25
CA ASN A 288 -9.55 -12.72 1.85
C ASN A 288 -8.74 -11.51 1.38
N ILE A 289 -7.61 -11.26 2.03
CA ILE A 289 -6.68 -10.19 1.69
C ILE A 289 -5.63 -10.77 0.75
N GLU A 290 -5.76 -10.49 -0.54
CA GLU A 290 -4.84 -10.98 -1.58
C GLU A 290 -3.54 -10.17 -1.60
N SER A 291 -3.63 -8.89 -1.24
CA SER A 291 -2.48 -8.00 -1.22
C SER A 291 -2.70 -6.86 -0.24
N PHE A 292 -1.62 -6.35 0.34
CA PHE A 292 -1.67 -5.13 1.10
C PHE A 292 -0.39 -4.31 0.95
N ALA A 293 -0.57 -2.99 0.97
CA ALA A 293 0.46 -1.99 0.82
C ALA A 293 0.19 -0.86 1.81
N GLY A 294 1.18 -0.05 2.16
CA GLY A 294 0.92 1.07 3.04
C GLY A 294 2.07 2.05 3.22
N THR A 295 1.77 3.14 3.90
CA THR A 295 2.70 4.22 4.24
C THR A 295 2.27 4.89 5.55
N GLY A 296 3.23 5.30 6.41
CA GLY A 296 2.94 5.91 7.72
C GLY A 296 2.98 7.44 7.77
N ASP A 297 3.46 8.09 6.71
CA ASP A 297 3.51 9.55 6.66
C ASP A 297 2.17 10.16 6.27
N ALA A 298 1.94 11.41 6.67
CA ALA A 298 0.75 12.14 6.31
C ALA A 298 0.58 12.22 4.78
N ARG A 299 -0.62 11.88 4.31
CA ARG A 299 -0.97 11.92 2.88
C ARG A 299 -2.13 12.88 2.62
N GLY A 300 -2.18 13.39 1.40
CA GLY A 300 -3.36 14.10 0.89
C GLY A 300 -4.60 13.19 0.95
N GLY A 301 -5.80 13.78 0.91
CA GLY A 301 -7.06 13.03 1.02
C GLY A 301 -7.52 12.76 2.46
N GLY A 302 -6.88 13.35 3.47
CA GLY A 302 -7.33 13.28 4.87
C GLY A 302 -6.74 12.12 5.68
N TYR A 303 -5.54 11.66 5.33
CA TYR A 303 -4.87 10.52 5.98
C TYR A 303 -3.65 11.01 6.79
N PRO A 304 -3.84 11.66 7.96
CA PRO A 304 -2.75 12.28 8.71
C PRO A 304 -1.76 11.26 9.27
N GLY A 305 -2.20 10.05 9.62
CA GLY A 305 -1.35 8.92 10.05
C GLY A 305 -0.82 8.05 8.91
N GLY A 306 -1.03 8.45 7.66
CA GLY A 306 -0.77 7.59 6.52
C GLY A 306 -1.93 6.65 6.23
N LEU A 307 -1.67 5.61 5.45
CA LEU A 307 -2.70 4.78 4.85
C LEU A 307 -2.20 3.35 4.63
N ILE A 308 -3.03 2.37 4.96
CA ILE A 308 -2.89 0.99 4.50
C ILE A 308 -3.97 0.74 3.43
N VAL A 309 -3.60 0.07 2.34
CA VAL A 309 -4.51 -0.36 1.28
C VAL A 309 -4.52 -1.87 1.24
N LEU A 310 -5.70 -2.46 1.33
CA LEU A 310 -5.96 -3.89 1.18
C LEU A 310 -6.60 -4.12 -0.19
N GLY A 311 -6.03 -5.02 -0.99
CA GLY A 311 -6.66 -5.55 -2.18
C GLY A 311 -7.28 -6.92 -1.88
N GLY A 312 -8.55 -7.09 -2.21
CA GLY A 312 -9.21 -8.38 -2.02
C GLY A 312 -10.65 -8.42 -2.49
N ALA A 313 -11.26 -9.59 -2.31
CA ALA A 313 -12.67 -9.83 -2.60
C ALA A 313 -13.55 -9.51 -1.38
N ILE A 314 -14.58 -8.68 -1.58
CA ILE A 314 -15.68 -8.48 -0.60
C ILE A 314 -16.79 -9.52 -0.82
N SER A 315 -16.97 -9.95 -2.06
CA SER A 315 -17.84 -11.05 -2.46
C SER A 315 -17.26 -11.76 -3.68
N THR A 316 -17.90 -12.81 -4.18
CA THR A 316 -17.40 -13.64 -5.29
C THR A 316 -17.15 -12.89 -6.59
N SER A 317 -17.83 -11.77 -6.83
CA SER A 317 -17.68 -10.96 -8.06
C SER A 317 -17.32 -9.50 -7.77
N GLU A 318 -16.93 -9.20 -6.54
CA GLU A 318 -16.67 -7.84 -6.10
C GLU A 318 -15.29 -7.72 -5.48
N HIS A 319 -14.40 -7.07 -6.23
CA HIS A 319 -13.03 -6.82 -5.83
C HIS A 319 -12.84 -5.34 -5.56
N ARG A 320 -12.20 -5.03 -4.43
CA ARG A 320 -12.06 -3.65 -3.95
C ARG A 320 -10.65 -3.40 -3.46
N ALA A 321 -10.21 -2.15 -3.62
CA ALA A 321 -9.17 -1.59 -2.78
C ALA A 321 -9.85 -0.99 -1.54
N VAL A 322 -9.49 -1.45 -0.36
CA VAL A 322 -10.03 -1.00 0.93
C VAL A 322 -8.95 -0.23 1.68
N LEU A 323 -9.28 0.96 2.12
CA LEU A 323 -8.37 1.91 2.77
C LEU A 323 -8.58 1.83 4.27
N VAL A 324 -7.49 1.56 4.99
CA VAL A 324 -7.46 1.38 6.45
C VAL A 324 -6.60 2.48 7.05
N ASP A 325 -7.11 3.11 8.10
CA ASP A 325 -6.42 4.18 8.82
C ASP A 325 -5.48 3.59 9.89
N PRO A 326 -4.15 3.74 9.76
CA PRO A 326 -3.19 3.25 10.73
C PRO A 326 -2.89 4.29 11.83
N SER A 327 -3.69 5.35 11.99
CA SER A 327 -3.39 6.45 12.91
C SER A 327 -3.19 6.03 14.36
N GLU A 328 -3.84 4.96 14.84
CA GLU A 328 -3.59 4.41 16.18
C GLU A 328 -2.13 3.96 16.37
N LEU A 329 -1.45 3.55 15.29
CA LEU A 329 -0.04 3.19 15.30
C LEU A 329 0.86 4.41 15.10
N THR A 330 0.57 5.16 14.05
CA THR A 330 1.53 6.13 13.49
C THR A 330 1.42 7.50 14.15
N LEU A 331 0.28 7.85 14.74
CA LEU A 331 0.08 9.11 15.47
C LEU A 331 0.22 8.96 16.99
N ALA A 332 0.45 7.75 17.49
CA ALA A 332 0.63 7.52 18.92
C ALA A 332 1.75 8.42 19.50
N PRO A 333 1.51 9.13 20.62
CA PRO A 333 2.50 10.03 21.21
C PRO A 333 3.80 9.30 21.56
N LEU A 334 4.93 10.01 21.44
CA LEU A 334 6.24 9.49 21.82
C LEU A 334 6.24 9.03 23.29
N GLY A 335 6.46 7.74 23.52
CA GLY A 335 6.70 7.19 24.87
C GLY A 335 5.45 6.69 25.62
N VAL A 336 4.29 6.64 24.97
CA VAL A 336 3.12 5.94 25.53
C VAL A 336 3.15 4.50 24.98
N PRO A 337 3.20 3.46 25.85
CA PRO A 337 2.97 2.09 25.40
C PRO A 337 1.64 2.02 24.65
N ILE A 338 1.53 1.17 23.63
CA ILE A 338 0.21 0.85 23.08
C ILE A 338 -0.53 0.13 24.21
N VAL A 339 -1.34 0.88 24.95
CA VAL A 339 -2.11 0.35 26.08
C VAL A 339 -3.24 -0.45 25.46
N SER A 340 -3.16 -1.78 25.55
CA SER A 340 -4.35 -2.63 25.42
C SER A 340 -5.36 -2.10 26.45
N GLY A 341 -6.61 -1.86 26.02
CA GLY A 341 -7.65 -1.26 26.88
C GLY A 341 -7.62 -1.85 28.29
N GLN A 342 -7.46 -0.98 29.29
CA GLN A 342 -7.71 -1.34 30.68
C GLN A 342 -9.02 -0.67 31.10
N ASP A 343 -9.92 -1.51 31.61
CA ASP A 343 -11.12 -1.15 32.38
C ASP A 343 -10.85 -0.13 33.50
#